data_AF-A0A7C3R9G4-F1
#
_entry.id   AF-A0A7C3R9G4-F1
#
_cell.length_a   1.000
_cell.length_b   1.000
_cell.length_c   1.000
_cell.angle_alpha   90.00
_cell.angle_beta   90.00
_cell.angle_gamma   90.00
#
_symmetry.space_group_name_H-M   'P 1'
#
loop_
_entity.id
_entity.type
_entity.pdbx_description
1 polymer ?
#
loop_
_entity_poly.entity_id
_entity_poly.type
_entity_poly.pdbx_seq_one_letter_code
_entity_poly.pdbx_strand_id
1 'polypeptide(L)'
;MSAARAHLALPHGEVPLPAFLPDATYGVVRALDASDVGDCRVSAVMMNVFHLMQRPGSTIIKRFGGLHRLFGWERPIITDSGGFQAYSLIRQNPKLGSLTDDGLIFRPEGSTRKINLSPEKSVQLQIRYGADVVICLDDCTHVQESIEAQRESVRRTIKWAKRCKQEYLRWLDAEESLNSPRRLIFAVIQGGGQLELRRQCAEELLAIGFDGFGFGGWPLDAKGNLLTEVIAYTRELVPREFPMHALGVGHPRHIVECFRLGYDLFDSAMPTRDARHGRLFVFEPEEPLNPSTGNWFSYLYIQDERNIRSDKPLSSTC
;
A
#
# COMPACT_ATOMS: atom_id res chain seq x y z
N MET A 1 4.84 26.93 9.73
CA MET A 1 4.11 25.72 9.30
C MET A 1 4.34 25.57 7.82
N SER A 2 5.07 24.54 7.38
CA SER A 2 5.14 24.20 5.95
C SER A 2 3.73 23.82 5.49
N ALA A 3 3.25 24.37 4.38
CA ALA A 3 1.93 24.03 3.84
C ALA A 3 1.93 22.54 3.48
N ALA A 4 0.96 21.78 3.99
CA ALA A 4 0.78 20.39 3.63
C ALA A 4 0.64 20.27 2.10
N ARG A 5 1.31 19.27 1.51
CA ARG A 5 1.33 19.08 0.06
C ARG A 5 -0.09 18.72 -0.41
N ALA A 6 -0.63 19.51 -1.35
CA ALA A 6 -2.01 19.32 -1.82
C ALA A 6 -2.18 18.11 -2.76
N HIS A 7 -1.11 17.71 -3.48
CA HIS A 7 -1.14 16.60 -4.42
C HIS A 7 0.25 15.98 -4.64
N LEU A 8 0.29 14.73 -5.13
CA LEU A 8 1.47 14.11 -5.71
C LEU A 8 1.44 14.29 -7.23
N ALA A 9 2.47 14.90 -7.80
CA ALA A 9 2.67 14.97 -9.25
C ALA A 9 3.39 13.69 -9.71
N LEU A 10 2.71 12.88 -10.54
CA LEU A 10 3.19 11.58 -11.00
C LEU A 10 3.16 11.51 -12.55
N PRO A 11 3.92 10.58 -13.17
CA PRO A 11 3.96 10.44 -14.62
C PRO A 11 2.60 10.34 -15.32
N HIS A 12 1.64 9.63 -14.71
CA HIS A 12 0.30 9.43 -15.29
C HIS A 12 -0.79 10.30 -14.66
N GLY A 13 -0.44 11.41 -13.99
CA GLY A 13 -1.39 12.39 -13.47
C GLY A 13 -1.14 12.81 -12.03
N GLU A 14 -2.03 13.63 -11.49
CA GLU A 14 -1.95 14.11 -10.11
C GLU A 14 -2.80 13.25 -9.18
N VAL A 15 -2.32 13.04 -7.95
CA VAL A 15 -3.07 12.39 -6.87
C VAL A 15 -3.35 13.43 -5.78
N PRO A 16 -4.60 13.91 -5.63
CA PRO A 16 -4.95 14.85 -4.57
C PRO A 16 -4.82 14.18 -3.20
N LEU A 17 -4.31 14.90 -2.21
CA LEU A 17 -4.12 14.39 -0.85
C LEU A 17 -5.15 14.99 0.12
N PRO A 18 -5.76 14.18 1.02
CA PRO A 18 -5.52 12.74 1.19
C PRO A 18 -6.17 11.89 0.08
N ALA A 19 -5.61 10.71 -0.19
CA ALA A 19 -6.11 9.77 -1.19
C ALA A 19 -6.34 8.36 -0.63
N PHE A 20 -7.44 7.73 -1.04
CA PHE A 20 -7.68 6.31 -0.85
C PHE A 20 -7.47 5.58 -2.18
N LEU A 21 -6.68 4.51 -2.15
CA LEU A 21 -6.29 3.70 -3.31
C LEU A 21 -6.91 2.31 -3.16
N PRO A 22 -7.91 1.93 -3.98
CA PRO A 22 -8.44 0.59 -3.95
C PRO A 22 -7.40 -0.43 -4.43
N ASP A 23 -7.33 -1.57 -3.77
CA ASP A 23 -6.43 -2.65 -4.16
C ASP A 23 -6.89 -3.31 -5.46
N ALA A 24 -6.11 -3.11 -6.51
CA ALA A 24 -6.18 -3.81 -7.77
C ALA A 24 -5.20 -4.99 -7.78
N THR A 25 -5.44 -5.98 -6.91
CA THR A 25 -4.51 -7.08 -6.60
C THR A 25 -3.92 -7.80 -7.83
N TYR A 26 -4.71 -7.98 -8.89
CA TYR A 26 -4.30 -8.64 -10.14
C TYR A 26 -4.30 -7.68 -11.34
N GLY A 27 -4.13 -6.38 -11.08
CA GLY A 27 -4.24 -5.32 -12.08
C GLY A 27 -5.67 -4.81 -12.30
N VAL A 28 -6.66 -5.39 -11.62
CA VAL A 28 -8.05 -4.94 -11.64
C VAL A 28 -8.59 -4.82 -10.23
N VAL A 29 -9.39 -3.77 -9.99
CA VAL A 29 -10.22 -3.65 -8.79
C VAL A 29 -11.32 -4.69 -8.90
N ARG A 30 -11.38 -5.63 -7.96
CA ARG A 30 -12.26 -6.80 -8.10
C ARG A 30 -13.72 -6.38 -8.27
N ALA A 31 -14.35 -6.93 -9.32
CA ALA A 31 -15.74 -6.71 -9.74
C ALA A 31 -16.03 -5.37 -10.45
N LEU A 32 -14.99 -4.59 -10.78
CA LEU A 32 -15.10 -3.35 -11.56
C LEU A 32 -14.09 -3.38 -12.71
N ASP A 33 -14.44 -2.76 -13.84
CA ASP A 33 -13.46 -2.47 -14.88
C ASP A 33 -12.79 -1.09 -14.65
N ALA A 34 -11.84 -0.73 -15.51
CA ALA A 34 -11.10 0.52 -15.37
C ALA A 34 -11.99 1.76 -15.56
N SER A 35 -13.06 1.66 -16.37
CA SER A 35 -14.00 2.76 -16.59
C SER A 35 -14.83 2.98 -15.33
N ASP A 36 -15.39 1.91 -14.75
CA ASP A 36 -16.17 1.99 -13.51
C ASP A 36 -15.37 2.63 -12.37
N VAL A 37 -14.12 2.20 -12.19
CA VAL A 37 -13.20 2.78 -11.19
C VAL A 37 -12.92 4.25 -11.50
N GLY A 38 -12.78 4.58 -12.79
CA GLY A 38 -12.59 5.93 -13.30
C GLY A 38 -13.76 6.86 -12.94
N ASP A 39 -14.98 6.38 -13.12
CA ASP A 39 -16.25 7.08 -12.87
C ASP A 39 -16.51 7.28 -11.37
N CYS A 40 -16.02 6.38 -10.52
CA CYS A 40 -15.95 6.57 -9.06
C CYS A 40 -14.94 7.65 -8.62
N ARG A 41 -14.31 8.38 -9.55
CA ARG A 41 -13.32 9.45 -9.29
C ARG A 41 -12.09 8.98 -8.50
N VAL A 42 -11.77 7.69 -8.58
CA VAL A 42 -10.53 7.14 -8.01
C VAL A 42 -9.34 7.72 -8.76
N SER A 43 -8.44 8.40 -8.05
CA SER A 43 -7.30 9.08 -8.67
C SER A 43 -6.13 8.14 -8.93
N ALA A 44 -5.94 7.12 -8.11
CA ALA A 44 -4.87 6.13 -8.24
C ALA A 44 -5.29 4.77 -7.66
N VAL A 45 -4.62 3.71 -8.07
CA VAL A 45 -4.85 2.34 -7.55
C VAL A 45 -3.57 1.74 -6.99
N MET A 46 -3.72 0.83 -6.03
CA MET A 46 -2.63 0.03 -5.49
C MET A 46 -2.60 -1.33 -6.18
N MET A 47 -1.49 -1.71 -6.79
CA MET A 47 -1.32 -3.01 -7.46
C MET A 47 -0.25 -3.86 -6.79
N ASN A 48 -0.45 -5.18 -6.80
CA ASN A 48 0.39 -6.09 -6.05
C ASN A 48 1.43 -6.80 -6.92
N VAL A 49 2.72 -6.55 -6.67
CA VAL A 49 3.81 -7.15 -7.45
C VAL A 49 3.85 -8.66 -7.29
N PHE A 50 3.55 -9.18 -6.10
CA PHE A 50 3.57 -10.60 -5.79
C PHE A 50 2.62 -11.42 -6.67
N HIS A 51 1.40 -10.93 -6.85
CA HIS A 51 0.39 -11.55 -7.68
C HIS A 51 0.66 -11.32 -9.16
N LEU A 52 1.01 -10.10 -9.56
CA LEU A 52 1.28 -9.74 -10.96
C LEU A 52 2.46 -10.53 -11.56
N MET A 53 3.52 -10.80 -10.78
CA MET A 53 4.65 -11.61 -11.28
C MET A 53 4.30 -13.08 -11.51
N GLN A 54 3.17 -13.56 -10.97
CA GLN A 54 2.67 -14.91 -11.17
C GLN A 54 1.59 -14.96 -12.24
N ARG A 55 0.63 -14.03 -12.17
CA ARG A 55 -0.54 -13.94 -13.05
C ARG A 55 -0.82 -12.45 -13.33
N PRO A 56 -0.68 -11.98 -14.58
CA PRO A 56 -0.37 -12.75 -15.79
C PRO A 56 1.12 -13.09 -15.97
N GLY A 57 2.00 -12.56 -15.11
CA GLY A 57 3.44 -12.78 -15.15
C GLY A 57 4.20 -11.66 -15.86
N SER A 58 5.42 -11.40 -15.38
CA SER A 58 6.20 -10.22 -15.81
C SER A 58 6.47 -10.15 -17.32
N THR A 59 6.67 -11.30 -17.98
CA THR A 59 6.90 -11.37 -19.43
C THR A 59 5.67 -10.93 -20.21
N ILE A 60 4.47 -11.28 -19.75
CA ILE A 60 3.22 -10.88 -20.37
C ILE A 60 3.01 -9.37 -20.19
N ILE A 61 3.16 -8.87 -18.96
CA ILE A 61 3.03 -7.44 -18.66
C ILE A 61 3.98 -6.62 -19.54
N LYS A 62 5.23 -7.06 -19.68
CA LYS A 62 6.20 -6.42 -20.59
C LYS A 62 5.75 -6.46 -22.05
N ARG A 63 5.28 -7.61 -22.54
CA ARG A 63 4.82 -7.76 -23.94
C ARG A 63 3.67 -6.81 -24.29
N PHE A 64 2.79 -6.53 -23.33
CA PHE A 64 1.67 -5.60 -23.50
C PHE A 64 2.03 -4.14 -23.19
N GLY A 65 3.28 -3.84 -22.86
CA GLY A 65 3.75 -2.47 -22.66
C GLY A 65 3.50 -1.89 -21.26
N GLY A 66 3.34 -2.73 -20.24
CA GLY A 66 3.14 -2.30 -18.85
C GLY A 66 1.70 -2.46 -18.35
N LEU A 67 1.48 -2.15 -17.07
CA LEU A 67 0.20 -2.34 -16.38
C LEU A 67 -0.88 -1.41 -16.92
N HIS A 68 -0.57 -0.14 -17.14
CA HIS A 68 -1.53 0.85 -17.66
C HIS A 68 -2.19 0.35 -18.95
N ARG A 69 -1.37 -0.05 -19.93
CA ARG A 69 -1.87 -0.54 -21.23
C ARG A 69 -2.56 -1.89 -21.14
N LEU A 70 -2.04 -2.80 -20.30
CA LEU A 70 -2.61 -4.14 -20.16
C LEU A 70 -3.99 -4.12 -19.51
N PHE A 71 -4.22 -3.24 -18.53
CA PHE A 71 -5.45 -3.18 -17.76
C PHE A 71 -6.34 -1.98 -18.11
N GLY A 72 -5.93 -1.14 -19.06
CA GLY A 72 -6.70 0.03 -19.51
C GLY A 72 -6.83 1.14 -18.46
N TRP A 73 -5.88 1.22 -17.51
CA TRP A 73 -5.88 2.23 -16.46
C TRP A 73 -4.89 3.35 -16.79
N GLU A 74 -5.39 4.54 -17.11
CA GLU A 74 -4.58 5.67 -17.59
C GLU A 74 -4.16 6.66 -16.49
N ARG A 75 -4.59 6.44 -15.24
CA ARG A 75 -4.23 7.27 -14.08
C ARG A 75 -3.09 6.61 -13.27
N PRO A 76 -2.55 7.26 -12.22
CA PRO A 76 -1.41 6.71 -11.50
C PRO A 76 -1.62 5.31 -10.89
N ILE A 77 -0.54 4.52 -10.90
CA ILE A 77 -0.43 3.21 -10.26
C ILE A 77 0.67 3.27 -9.20
N ILE A 78 0.29 2.97 -7.97
CA ILE A 78 1.26 2.64 -6.91
C ILE A 78 1.38 1.13 -6.86
N THR A 79 2.61 0.62 -6.80
CA THR A 79 2.84 -0.82 -6.59
C THR A 79 3.44 -1.08 -5.23
N ASP A 80 2.97 -2.12 -4.56
CA ASP A 80 3.68 -2.66 -3.41
C ASP A 80 4.96 -3.39 -3.83
N SER A 81 5.79 -3.72 -2.85
CA SER A 81 7.05 -4.43 -3.09
C SER A 81 6.87 -5.93 -3.39
N GLY A 82 5.67 -6.47 -3.12
CA GLY A 82 5.37 -7.90 -3.07
C GLY A 82 5.93 -8.64 -1.84
N GLY A 83 6.61 -7.93 -0.93
CA GLY A 83 7.27 -8.51 0.25
C GLY A 83 6.29 -9.09 1.27
N PHE A 84 5.25 -8.33 1.62
CA PHE A 84 4.28 -8.71 2.64
C PHE A 84 3.54 -10.03 2.33
N GLN A 85 3.15 -10.24 1.07
CA GLN A 85 2.43 -11.45 0.65
C GLN A 85 3.36 -12.66 0.57
N ALA A 86 4.60 -12.48 0.09
CA ALA A 86 5.62 -13.52 0.13
C ALA A 86 5.97 -13.91 1.58
N TYR A 87 6.12 -12.94 2.47
CA TYR A 87 6.32 -13.15 3.90
C TYR A 87 5.15 -13.91 4.53
N SER A 88 3.91 -13.47 4.27
CA SER A 88 2.69 -14.11 4.78
C SER A 88 2.60 -15.58 4.36
N LEU A 89 2.96 -15.89 3.10
CA LEU A 89 3.06 -17.26 2.60
C LEU A 89 4.10 -18.09 3.37
N ILE A 90 5.30 -17.54 3.58
CA ILE A 90 6.39 -18.22 4.31
C ILE A 90 6.01 -18.47 5.77
N ARG A 91 5.30 -17.53 6.40
CA ARG A 91 4.79 -17.72 7.77
C ARG A 91 3.75 -18.82 7.88
N GLN A 92 2.80 -18.85 6.95
CA GLN A 92 1.76 -19.88 6.93
C GLN A 92 2.36 -21.26 6.69
N ASN A 93 3.41 -21.35 5.87
CA ASN A 93 4.12 -22.59 5.64
C ASN A 93 5.63 -22.35 5.40
N PRO A 94 6.48 -22.54 6.43
CA PRO A 94 7.92 -22.32 6.34
C PRO A 94 8.63 -23.20 5.30
N LYS A 95 8.00 -24.28 4.82
CA LYS A 95 8.57 -25.11 3.73
C LYS A 95 8.50 -24.42 2.37
N LEU A 96 7.63 -23.41 2.22
CA LEU A 96 7.43 -22.70 0.97
C LEU A 96 8.53 -21.66 0.72
N GLY A 97 9.32 -21.26 1.71
CA GLY A 97 10.36 -20.28 1.47
C GLY A 97 11.17 -19.89 2.70
N SER A 98 12.01 -18.89 2.51
CA SER A 98 12.92 -18.36 3.54
C SER A 98 13.18 -16.88 3.30
N LEU A 99 13.40 -16.17 4.40
CA LEU A 99 13.83 -14.78 4.42
C LEU A 99 15.34 -14.74 4.67
N THR A 100 16.09 -14.02 3.83
CA THR A 100 17.54 -13.89 3.97
C THR A 100 17.95 -12.43 3.89
N ASP A 101 19.23 -12.14 4.13
CA ASP A 101 19.78 -10.80 3.92
C ASP A 101 19.70 -10.30 2.47
N ASP A 102 19.46 -11.21 1.53
CA ASP A 102 19.43 -10.93 0.09
C ASP A 102 18.03 -10.82 -0.52
N GLY A 103 16.98 -11.11 0.26
CA GLY A 103 15.61 -11.02 -0.20
C GLY A 103 14.74 -12.16 0.32
N LEU A 104 13.64 -12.38 -0.39
CA LEU A 104 12.73 -13.50 -0.16
C LEU A 104 12.96 -14.59 -1.20
N ILE A 105 13.10 -15.83 -0.73
CA ILE A 105 13.05 -17.01 -1.60
C ILE A 105 11.77 -17.74 -1.27
N PHE A 106 10.88 -17.91 -2.24
CA PHE A 106 9.63 -18.63 -2.00
C PHE A 106 9.16 -19.42 -3.23
N ARG A 107 8.26 -20.37 -2.99
CA ARG A 107 7.54 -21.13 -4.00
C ARG A 107 6.08 -20.73 -3.92
N PRO A 108 5.54 -20.09 -4.96
CA PRO A 108 4.12 -19.79 -5.00
C PRO A 108 3.27 -21.05 -4.93
N GLU A 109 2.07 -20.92 -4.39
CA GLU A 109 1.12 -22.02 -4.28
C GLU A 109 0.80 -22.59 -5.68
N GLY A 110 0.81 -23.93 -5.79
CA GLY A 110 0.59 -24.61 -7.06
C GLY A 110 1.75 -24.51 -8.08
N SER A 111 2.92 -23.98 -7.69
CA SER A 111 4.10 -23.90 -8.55
C SER A 111 5.30 -24.63 -7.96
N THR A 112 6.03 -25.35 -8.81
CA THR A 112 7.33 -25.97 -8.45
C THR A 112 8.49 -24.98 -8.56
N ARG A 113 8.27 -23.82 -9.21
CA ARG A 113 9.30 -22.82 -9.47
C ARG A 113 9.60 -22.00 -8.22
N LYS A 114 10.87 -21.95 -7.85
CA LYS A 114 11.37 -20.99 -6.85
C LYS A 114 11.46 -19.58 -7.46
N ILE A 115 10.97 -18.61 -6.72
CA ILE A 115 11.13 -17.18 -7.00
C ILE A 115 12.08 -16.63 -5.94
N ASN A 116 13.16 -15.99 -6.40
CA ASN A 116 13.98 -15.10 -5.59
C ASN A 116 13.53 -13.66 -5.87
N LEU A 117 13.08 -12.95 -4.84
CA LEU A 117 12.69 -11.55 -4.86
C LEU A 117 13.68 -10.77 -3.98
N SER A 118 14.71 -10.20 -4.61
CA SER A 118 15.65 -9.30 -3.95
C SER A 118 15.15 -7.85 -3.99
N PRO A 119 15.73 -6.95 -3.18
CA PRO A 119 15.46 -5.51 -3.24
C PRO A 119 15.56 -4.94 -4.66
N GLU A 120 16.64 -5.25 -5.38
CA GLU A 120 16.88 -4.76 -6.75
C GLU A 120 15.80 -5.29 -7.69
N LYS A 121 15.50 -6.58 -7.60
CA LYS A 121 14.50 -7.19 -8.47
C LYS A 121 13.10 -6.64 -8.21
N SER A 122 12.74 -6.33 -6.96
CA SER A 122 11.46 -5.69 -6.64
C SER A 122 11.37 -4.33 -7.33
N VAL A 123 12.38 -3.47 -7.20
CA VAL A 123 12.44 -2.16 -7.87
C VAL A 123 12.36 -2.29 -9.39
N GLN A 124 13.17 -3.20 -9.97
CA GLN A 124 13.16 -3.46 -11.41
C GLN A 124 11.79 -3.92 -11.93
N LEU A 125 11.09 -4.77 -11.17
CA LEU A 125 9.75 -5.23 -11.55
C LEU A 125 8.75 -4.08 -11.54
N GLN A 126 8.70 -3.30 -10.46
CA GLN A 126 7.79 -2.16 -10.33
C GLN A 126 7.98 -1.14 -11.46
N ILE A 127 9.23 -0.79 -11.76
CA ILE A 127 9.57 0.11 -12.87
C ILE A 127 9.14 -0.47 -14.21
N ARG A 128 9.48 -1.74 -14.49
CA ARG A 128 9.10 -2.41 -15.75
C ARG A 128 7.59 -2.58 -15.92
N TYR A 129 6.87 -2.66 -14.81
CA TYR A 129 5.42 -2.70 -14.80
C TYR A 129 4.80 -1.33 -15.09
N GLY A 130 5.58 -0.26 -14.98
CA GLY A 130 5.14 1.09 -15.25
C GLY A 130 4.61 1.83 -14.02
N ALA A 131 4.91 1.36 -12.80
CA ALA A 131 4.48 2.02 -11.58
C ALA A 131 4.94 3.49 -11.52
N ASP A 132 4.10 4.35 -10.97
CA ASP A 132 4.36 5.77 -10.74
C ASP A 132 5.06 6.02 -9.40
N VAL A 133 4.72 5.19 -8.41
CA VAL A 133 5.36 5.16 -7.09
C VAL A 133 5.83 3.74 -6.80
N VAL A 134 7.13 3.61 -6.54
CA VAL A 134 7.81 2.37 -6.20
C VAL A 134 7.92 2.27 -4.68
N ILE A 135 7.43 1.19 -4.08
CA ILE A 135 7.58 0.92 -2.65
C ILE A 135 8.75 -0.03 -2.43
N CYS A 136 9.69 0.35 -1.56
CA CYS A 136 10.84 -0.48 -1.22
C CYS A 136 10.43 -1.83 -0.65
N LEU A 137 11.22 -2.86 -0.95
CA LEU A 137 11.11 -4.15 -0.27
C LEU A 137 11.51 -4.01 1.20
N ASP A 138 10.66 -4.52 2.08
CA ASP A 138 10.80 -4.44 3.53
C ASP A 138 10.52 -5.79 4.20
N ASP A 139 10.95 -5.92 5.45
CA ASP A 139 10.72 -7.10 6.28
C ASP A 139 9.65 -6.77 7.34
N CYS A 140 8.45 -7.29 7.15
CA CYS A 140 7.29 -6.95 7.97
C CYS A 140 7.04 -7.98 9.08
N THR A 141 7.35 -7.65 10.33
CA THR A 141 7.00 -8.49 11.50
C THR A 141 5.63 -8.18 12.07
N HIS A 142 4.97 -9.18 12.65
CA HIS A 142 3.77 -8.96 13.46
C HIS A 142 4.12 -8.27 14.79
N VAL A 143 3.22 -7.41 15.30
CA VAL A 143 3.46 -6.59 16.50
C VAL A 143 3.65 -7.40 17.78
N GLN A 144 3.23 -8.67 17.77
CA GLN A 144 3.36 -9.62 18.88
C GLN A 144 4.63 -10.48 18.81
N GLU A 145 5.47 -10.31 17.79
CA GLU A 145 6.74 -11.04 17.71
C GLU A 145 7.76 -10.51 18.73
N SER A 146 8.78 -11.31 19.03
CA SER A 146 9.79 -10.95 20.02
C SER A 146 10.56 -9.69 19.61
N ILE A 147 11.12 -9.00 20.59
CA ILE A 147 11.93 -7.80 20.34
C ILE A 147 13.13 -8.08 19.43
N GLU A 148 13.71 -9.28 19.52
CA GLU A 148 14.81 -9.73 18.66
C GLU A 148 14.35 -9.88 17.21
N ALA A 149 13.18 -10.47 16.98
CA ALA A 149 12.60 -10.61 15.64
C ALA A 149 12.29 -9.23 15.03
N GLN A 150 11.72 -8.31 15.81
CA GLN A 150 11.45 -6.94 15.37
C GLN A 150 12.75 -6.18 15.06
N ARG A 151 13.79 -6.33 15.89
CA ARG A 151 15.11 -5.72 15.66
C ARG A 151 15.76 -6.23 14.38
N GLU A 152 15.67 -7.54 14.13
CA GLU A 152 16.18 -8.15 12.90
C GLU A 152 15.41 -7.67 11.66
N SER A 153 14.09 -7.52 11.75
CA SER A 153 13.27 -6.93 10.68
C SER A 153 13.67 -5.49 10.38
N VAL A 154 13.90 -4.65 11.40
CA VAL A 154 14.38 -3.28 11.19
C VAL A 154 15.75 -3.26 10.51
N ARG A 155 16.70 -4.08 11.01
CA ARG A 155 18.03 -4.20 10.41
C ARG A 155 17.95 -4.59 8.92
N ARG A 156 17.12 -5.59 8.60
CA ARG A 156 16.94 -6.07 7.23
C ARG A 156 16.24 -5.05 6.35
N THR A 157 15.20 -4.38 6.86
CA THR A 157 14.48 -3.31 6.16
C THR A 157 15.41 -2.16 5.77
N ILE A 158 16.25 -1.68 6.69
CA ILE A 158 17.24 -0.62 6.38
C ILE A 158 18.23 -1.10 5.31
N LYS A 159 18.77 -2.31 5.46
CA LYS A 159 19.69 -2.92 4.48
C LYS A 159 19.06 -3.03 3.09
N TRP A 160 17.81 -3.46 3.02
CA TRP A 160 17.07 -3.61 1.77
C TRP A 160 16.67 -2.27 1.15
N ALA A 161 16.25 -1.29 1.96
CA ALA A 161 15.92 0.05 1.50
C ALA A 161 17.13 0.72 0.84
N LYS A 162 18.34 0.57 1.42
CA LYS A 162 19.59 1.07 0.81
C LYS A 162 19.83 0.46 -0.58
N ARG A 163 19.60 -0.85 -0.72
CA ARG A 163 19.73 -1.57 -2.00
C ARG A 163 18.66 -1.14 -3.01
N CYS A 164 17.40 -0.97 -2.56
CA CYS A 164 16.33 -0.44 -3.39
C CYS A 164 16.68 0.95 -3.94
N LYS A 165 17.16 1.84 -3.06
CA LYS A 165 17.55 3.20 -3.46
C LYS A 165 18.69 3.19 -4.47
N GLN A 166 19.72 2.37 -4.26
CA GLN A 166 20.84 2.24 -5.20
C GLN A 166 20.40 1.76 -6.58
N GLU A 167 19.52 0.75 -6.64
CA GLU A 167 18.99 0.26 -7.91
C GLU A 167 18.10 1.30 -8.60
N TYR A 168 17.27 2.01 -7.83
CA TYR A 168 16.44 3.09 -8.36
C TYR A 168 17.28 4.23 -8.94
N LEU A 169 18.37 4.63 -8.26
CA LEU A 169 19.27 5.67 -8.77
C LEU A 169 19.99 5.23 -10.05
N ARG A 170 20.44 3.97 -10.12
CA ARG A 170 21.01 3.41 -11.37
C ARG A 170 20.03 3.46 -12.54
N TRP A 171 18.76 3.16 -12.29
CA TRP A 171 17.72 3.30 -13.31
C TRP A 171 17.50 4.76 -13.68
N LEU A 172 17.45 5.67 -12.71
CA LEU A 172 17.26 7.09 -12.95
C LEU A 172 18.37 7.68 -13.82
N ASP A 173 19.64 7.34 -13.52
CA ASP A 173 20.81 7.76 -14.31
C ASP A 173 20.72 7.28 -15.78
N ALA A 174 20.18 6.07 -16.00
CA ALA A 174 19.98 5.54 -17.35
C ALA A 174 18.83 6.24 -18.10
N GLU A 175 17.75 6.60 -17.41
CA GLU A 175 16.56 7.23 -17.99
C GLU A 175 16.67 8.74 -18.19
N GLU A 176 17.56 9.42 -17.46
CA GLU A 176 17.80 10.86 -17.67
C GLU A 176 18.16 11.15 -19.13
N SER A 177 18.87 10.20 -19.78
CA SER A 177 19.18 10.25 -21.21
C SER A 177 17.95 10.18 -22.15
N LEU A 178 16.80 9.75 -21.64
CA LEU A 178 15.55 9.53 -22.39
C LEU A 178 14.48 10.60 -22.08
N ASN A 179 14.76 11.56 -21.20
CA ASN A 179 13.80 12.58 -20.75
C ASN A 179 12.47 11.98 -20.23
N SER A 180 12.55 10.80 -19.62
CA SER A 180 11.40 10.10 -19.04
C SER A 180 10.95 10.81 -17.74
N PRO A 181 9.63 10.95 -17.48
CA PRO A 181 9.14 11.50 -16.21
C PRO A 181 9.61 10.63 -15.04
N ARG A 182 10.14 11.29 -14.00
CA ARG A 182 10.66 10.63 -12.80
C ARG A 182 9.53 10.02 -11.98
N ARG A 183 9.67 8.74 -11.66
CA ARG A 183 8.81 7.99 -10.71
C ARG A 183 9.26 8.26 -9.28
N LEU A 184 8.36 8.23 -8.32
CA LEU A 184 8.74 8.40 -6.91
C LEU A 184 9.17 7.05 -6.30
N ILE A 185 10.02 7.09 -5.27
CA ILE A 185 10.38 5.91 -4.47
C ILE A 185 10.13 6.16 -2.99
N PHE A 186 9.37 5.27 -2.37
CA PHE A 186 8.98 5.34 -0.97
C PHE A 186 9.67 4.24 -0.17
N ALA A 187 10.11 4.58 1.04
CA ALA A 187 10.60 3.61 2.01
C ALA A 187 9.53 3.23 3.03
N VAL A 188 9.66 2.07 3.66
CA VAL A 188 8.68 1.58 4.63
C VAL A 188 9.33 1.53 6.01
N ILE A 189 8.77 2.26 6.96
CA ILE A 189 9.23 2.29 8.34
C ILE A 189 8.67 1.07 9.05
N GLN A 190 9.55 0.24 9.59
CA GLN A 190 9.24 -0.95 10.39
C GLN A 190 9.62 -0.74 11.87
N GLY A 191 9.33 -1.72 12.72
CA GLY A 191 9.61 -1.64 14.17
C GLY A 191 8.48 -2.16 15.06
N GLY A 192 7.45 -2.79 14.47
CA GLY A 192 6.34 -3.38 15.21
C GLY A 192 5.69 -2.38 16.17
N GLY A 193 5.50 -2.79 17.42
CA GLY A 193 4.95 -1.95 18.50
C GLY A 193 6.02 -1.19 19.32
N GLN A 194 7.28 -1.18 18.87
CA GLN A 194 8.42 -0.71 19.66
C GLN A 194 8.87 0.67 19.17
N LEU A 195 8.62 1.72 19.96
CA LEU A 195 8.90 3.11 19.57
C LEU A 195 10.37 3.33 19.22
N GLU A 196 11.30 2.78 20.00
CA GLU A 196 12.73 2.96 19.74
C GLU A 196 13.17 2.32 18.42
N LEU A 197 12.59 1.18 18.05
CA LEU A 197 12.87 0.56 16.75
C LEU A 197 12.26 1.36 15.60
N ARG A 198 11.08 1.96 15.79
CA ARG A 198 10.47 2.90 14.82
C ARG A 198 11.36 4.12 14.61
N ARG A 199 11.90 4.70 15.69
CA ARG A 199 12.86 5.82 15.66
C ARG A 199 14.10 5.46 14.87
N GLN A 200 14.76 4.37 15.24
CA GLN A 200 15.95 3.88 14.55
C GLN A 200 15.69 3.67 13.05
N CYS A 201 14.59 3.01 12.70
CA CYS A 201 14.24 2.75 11.31
C CYS A 201 13.99 4.05 10.53
N ALA A 202 13.22 4.98 11.09
CA ALA A 202 12.91 6.26 10.44
C ALA A 202 14.17 7.11 10.21
N GLU A 203 15.04 7.26 11.22
CA GLU A 203 16.27 8.05 11.13
C GLU A 203 17.20 7.54 10.01
N GLU A 204 17.41 6.22 9.97
CA GLU A 204 18.27 5.58 8.96
C GLU A 204 17.68 5.69 7.54
N LEU A 205 16.35 5.54 7.40
CA LEU A 205 15.68 5.69 6.11
C LEU A 205 15.69 7.15 5.63
N LEU A 206 15.50 8.12 6.53
CA LEU A 206 15.62 9.55 6.22
C LEU A 206 17.03 9.89 5.74
N ALA A 207 18.06 9.35 6.39
CA ALA A 207 19.45 9.56 5.99
C ALA A 207 19.77 8.98 4.59
N ILE A 208 19.11 7.90 4.17
CA ILE A 208 19.25 7.34 2.81
C ILE A 208 18.59 8.24 1.75
N GLY A 209 17.47 8.89 2.09
CA GLY A 209 16.77 9.85 1.24
C GLY A 209 15.75 9.21 0.28
N PHE A 210 14.46 9.46 0.52
CA PHE A 210 13.33 8.96 -0.26
C PHE A 210 12.33 10.08 -0.58
N ASP A 211 11.41 9.83 -1.51
CA ASP A 211 10.39 10.82 -1.91
C ASP A 211 9.15 10.80 -1.00
N GLY A 212 9.04 9.76 -0.16
CA GLY A 212 7.94 9.55 0.78
C GLY A 212 8.18 8.32 1.63
N PHE A 213 7.32 8.12 2.64
CA PHE A 213 7.46 7.05 3.61
C PHE A 213 6.13 6.33 3.82
N GLY A 214 6.19 5.05 4.16
CA GLY A 214 5.06 4.23 4.53
C GLY A 214 5.17 3.77 5.97
N PHE A 215 4.04 3.67 6.68
CA PHE A 215 3.96 2.92 7.91
C PHE A 215 3.79 1.44 7.57
N GLY A 216 4.86 0.66 7.76
CA GLY A 216 4.83 -0.79 7.59
C GLY A 216 4.50 -1.52 8.87
N GLY A 217 4.18 -2.81 8.72
CA GLY A 217 3.79 -3.66 9.82
C GLY A 217 2.28 -3.82 9.92
N TRP A 218 1.83 -4.25 11.09
CA TRP A 218 0.41 -4.40 11.39
C TRP A 218 -0.05 -3.15 12.15
N PRO A 219 -0.92 -2.30 11.57
CA PRO A 219 -1.38 -1.08 12.23
C PRO A 219 -2.43 -1.35 13.31
N LEU A 220 -2.87 -2.61 13.47
CA LEU A 220 -3.94 -3.01 14.38
C LEU A 220 -3.43 -3.98 15.46
N ASP A 221 -4.03 -3.88 16.64
CA ASP A 221 -3.88 -4.89 17.69
C ASP A 221 -4.72 -6.16 17.39
N ALA A 222 -4.63 -7.17 18.27
CA ALA A 222 -5.39 -8.42 18.13
C ALA A 222 -6.92 -8.25 18.24
N LYS A 223 -7.39 -7.10 18.73
CA LYS A 223 -8.82 -6.74 18.83
C LYS A 223 -9.28 -5.89 17.64
N GLY A 224 -8.38 -5.58 16.70
CA GLY A 224 -8.66 -4.74 15.54
C GLY A 224 -8.63 -3.24 15.81
N ASN A 225 -8.15 -2.80 16.98
CA ASN A 225 -7.99 -1.38 17.27
C ASN A 225 -6.71 -0.85 16.65
N LEU A 226 -6.75 0.38 16.18
CA LEU A 226 -5.58 1.09 15.68
C LEU A 226 -4.53 1.26 16.79
N LEU A 227 -3.26 0.98 16.48
CA LEU A 227 -2.11 1.24 17.35
C LEU A 227 -1.76 2.73 17.34
N THR A 228 -2.69 3.58 17.78
CA THR A 228 -2.64 5.04 17.61
C THR A 228 -1.34 5.65 18.14
N GLU A 229 -0.85 5.21 19.30
CA GLU A 229 0.41 5.70 19.87
C GLU A 229 1.61 5.47 18.95
N VAL A 230 1.76 4.25 18.43
CA VAL A 230 2.87 3.85 17.56
C VAL A 230 2.78 4.57 16.20
N ILE A 231 1.57 4.71 15.67
CA ILE A 231 1.29 5.39 14.40
C ILE A 231 1.56 6.88 14.52
N ALA A 232 1.07 7.52 15.58
CA ALA A 232 1.31 8.93 15.86
C ALA A 232 2.81 9.22 16.01
N TYR A 233 3.50 8.43 16.84
CA TYR A 233 4.94 8.56 17.04
C TYR A 233 5.71 8.36 15.73
N THR A 234 5.36 7.34 14.93
CA THR A 234 6.01 7.11 13.63
C THR A 234 5.84 8.30 12.70
N ARG A 235 4.66 8.94 12.71
CA ARG A 235 4.41 10.12 11.88
C ARG A 235 5.22 11.34 12.33
N GLU A 236 5.44 11.52 13.63
CA GLU A 236 6.24 12.64 14.17
C GLU A 236 7.71 12.56 13.79
N LEU A 237 8.24 11.35 13.58
CA LEU A 237 9.63 11.13 13.17
C LEU A 237 9.92 11.59 11.73
N VAL A 238 8.90 11.68 10.87
CA VAL A 238 9.04 12.02 9.46
C VAL A 238 8.73 13.51 9.25
N PRO A 239 9.62 14.29 8.62
CA PRO A 239 9.35 15.69 8.30
C PRO A 239 8.05 15.88 7.49
N ARG A 240 7.32 16.97 7.74
CA ARG A 240 5.95 17.19 7.20
C ARG A 240 5.92 17.37 5.68
N GLU A 241 7.05 17.70 5.06
CA GLU A 241 7.21 17.81 3.61
C GLU A 241 7.15 16.45 2.88
N PHE A 242 7.40 15.35 3.59
CA PHE A 242 7.32 14.02 3.00
C PHE A 242 5.91 13.44 3.16
N PRO A 243 5.31 12.91 2.08
CA PRO A 243 4.04 12.22 2.16
C PRO A 243 4.17 10.93 2.97
N MET A 244 3.15 10.62 3.76
CA MET A 244 3.04 9.39 4.55
C MET A 244 1.92 8.49 4.08
N HIS A 245 2.25 7.22 3.82
CA HIS A 245 1.31 6.18 3.43
C HIS A 245 0.99 5.25 4.60
N ALA A 246 -0.28 5.17 5.00
CA ALA A 246 -0.77 4.19 5.96
C ALA A 246 -1.09 2.87 5.25
N LEU A 247 -0.07 2.05 5.03
CA LEU A 247 -0.18 0.82 4.25
C LEU A 247 -1.22 -0.15 4.84
N GLY A 248 -2.20 -0.55 4.03
CA GLY A 248 -3.24 -1.50 4.41
C GLY A 248 -4.32 -0.95 5.36
N VAL A 249 -4.37 0.35 5.61
CA VAL A 249 -5.42 0.98 6.43
C VAL A 249 -6.64 1.29 5.57
N GLY A 250 -7.70 0.48 5.73
CA GLY A 250 -8.94 0.61 4.93
C GLY A 250 -10.21 0.97 5.68
N HIS A 251 -10.26 0.76 7.00
CA HIS A 251 -11.48 1.00 7.75
C HIS A 251 -11.75 2.52 7.83
N PRO A 252 -12.97 3.02 7.53
CA PRO A 252 -13.22 4.46 7.42
C PRO A 252 -12.83 5.25 8.69
N ARG A 253 -13.08 4.69 9.89
CA ARG A 253 -12.64 5.32 11.15
C ARG A 253 -11.11 5.41 11.27
N HIS A 254 -10.38 4.39 10.82
CA HIS A 254 -8.93 4.37 10.90
C HIS A 254 -8.29 5.31 9.88
N ILE A 255 -8.88 5.43 8.69
CA ILE A 255 -8.46 6.42 7.68
C ILE A 255 -8.56 7.83 8.27
N VAL A 256 -9.71 8.19 8.86
CA VAL A 256 -9.92 9.51 9.47
C VAL A 256 -8.92 9.77 10.60
N GLU A 257 -8.68 8.78 11.46
CA GLU A 257 -7.73 8.91 12.57
C GLU A 257 -6.29 9.10 12.07
N CYS A 258 -5.84 8.25 11.15
CA CYS A 258 -4.51 8.39 10.55
C CYS A 258 -4.37 9.71 9.78
N PHE A 259 -5.41 10.17 9.08
CA PHE A 259 -5.39 11.48 8.43
C PHE A 259 -5.19 12.63 9.42
N ARG A 260 -5.83 12.59 10.59
CA ARG A 260 -5.61 13.59 11.65
C ARG A 260 -4.17 13.58 12.19
N LEU A 261 -3.55 12.41 12.27
CA LEU A 261 -2.14 12.28 12.63
C LEU A 261 -1.22 12.85 11.52
N GLY A 262 -1.72 12.89 10.29
CA GLY A 262 -1.12 13.51 9.11
C GLY A 262 -0.58 12.52 8.09
N TYR A 263 -1.24 11.38 7.96
CA TYR A 263 -1.06 10.47 6.85
C TYR A 263 -1.86 10.93 5.64
N ASP A 264 -1.32 10.73 4.45
CA ASP A 264 -1.82 11.29 3.20
C ASP A 264 -2.39 10.21 2.26
N LEU A 265 -1.84 9.01 2.30
CA LEU A 265 -2.23 7.90 1.42
C LEU A 265 -2.73 6.71 2.23
N PHE A 266 -3.74 6.04 1.69
CA PHE A 266 -4.40 4.87 2.28
C PHE A 266 -4.70 3.85 1.18
N ASP A 267 -4.59 2.56 1.48
CA ASP A 267 -4.94 1.50 0.55
C ASP A 267 -5.62 0.33 1.25
N SER A 268 -6.60 -0.27 0.57
CA SER A 268 -7.24 -1.49 1.06
C SER A 268 -8.15 -2.16 0.03
N ALA A 269 -8.16 -3.49 0.05
CA ALA A 269 -9.20 -4.29 -0.57
C ALA A 269 -10.54 -4.27 0.19
N MET A 270 -10.61 -3.66 1.39
CA MET A 270 -11.79 -3.73 2.28
C MET A 270 -13.11 -3.32 1.60
N PRO A 271 -13.22 -2.16 0.91
CA PRO A 271 -14.48 -1.75 0.31
C PRO A 271 -15.04 -2.77 -0.68
N THR A 272 -14.21 -3.26 -1.61
CA THR A 272 -14.65 -4.22 -2.62
C THR A 272 -14.84 -5.62 -2.05
N ARG A 273 -13.99 -6.04 -1.09
CA ARG A 273 -14.14 -7.34 -0.43
C ARG A 273 -15.45 -7.43 0.33
N ASP A 274 -15.77 -6.40 1.09
CA ASP A 274 -16.97 -6.38 1.92
C ASP A 274 -18.23 -6.30 1.05
N ALA A 275 -18.22 -5.48 0.00
CA ALA A 275 -19.33 -5.40 -0.96
C ALA A 275 -19.66 -6.74 -1.62
N ARG A 276 -18.64 -7.52 -2.02
CA ARG A 276 -18.83 -8.88 -2.56
C ARG A 276 -19.41 -9.87 -1.55
N HIS A 277 -19.30 -9.59 -0.26
CA HIS A 277 -19.93 -10.36 0.81
C HIS A 277 -21.23 -9.71 1.33
N GLY A 278 -21.78 -8.74 0.59
CA GLY A 278 -23.06 -8.11 0.89
C GLY A 278 -23.02 -7.06 2.00
N ARG A 279 -21.84 -6.61 2.44
CA ARG A 279 -21.68 -5.52 3.41
C ARG A 279 -21.23 -4.24 2.70
N LEU A 280 -22.05 -3.20 2.79
CA LEU A 280 -21.84 -1.91 2.14
C LEU A 280 -21.60 -0.82 3.19
N PHE A 281 -20.75 0.15 2.85
CA PHE A 281 -20.55 1.35 3.66
C PHE A 281 -21.56 2.39 3.22
N VAL A 282 -22.31 2.96 4.17
CA VAL A 282 -23.31 3.99 3.90
C VAL A 282 -23.08 5.18 4.82
N PHE A 283 -23.20 6.38 4.29
CA PHE A 283 -23.19 7.59 5.12
C PHE A 283 -24.47 7.65 5.94
N GLU A 284 -24.34 8.08 7.19
CA GLU A 284 -25.50 8.44 8.00
C GLU A 284 -26.05 9.79 7.50
N PRO A 285 -27.37 10.02 7.58
CA PRO A 285 -28.03 11.20 7.01
C PRO A 285 -27.76 12.53 7.77
N GLU A 286 -26.75 12.58 8.64
CA GLU A 286 -26.37 13.80 9.36
C GLU A 286 -25.62 14.75 8.41
N GLU A 287 -26.18 15.94 8.17
CA GLU A 287 -25.57 16.99 7.36
C GLU A 287 -25.23 18.25 8.20
N PRO A 288 -23.99 18.78 8.10
CA PRO A 288 -22.88 18.26 7.31
C PRO A 288 -22.27 16.99 7.92
N LEU A 289 -21.81 16.07 7.07
CA LEU A 289 -21.03 14.90 7.50
C LEU A 289 -19.85 15.37 8.35
N ASN A 290 -19.82 14.94 9.61
CA ASN A 290 -18.73 15.26 10.52
C ASN A 290 -17.99 13.99 10.95
N PRO A 291 -16.87 13.64 10.28
CA PRO A 291 -16.02 12.51 10.68
C PRO A 291 -15.44 12.62 12.10
N SER A 292 -15.67 13.73 12.80
CA SER A 292 -15.25 13.97 14.19
C SER A 292 -16.30 13.61 15.23
N THR A 293 -17.54 13.32 14.83
CA THR A 293 -18.60 12.77 15.70
C THR A 293 -18.74 11.26 15.49
N GLY A 294 -19.35 10.55 16.45
CA GLY A 294 -19.25 9.09 16.55
C GLY A 294 -19.96 8.25 15.47
N ASN A 295 -20.88 8.81 14.69
CA ASN A 295 -21.76 8.05 13.79
C ASN A 295 -21.97 8.74 12.43
N TRP A 296 -20.91 8.90 11.64
CA TRP A 296 -21.00 9.48 10.28
C TRP A 296 -21.13 8.44 9.17
N PHE A 297 -20.94 7.16 9.48
CA PHE A 297 -21.22 6.04 8.57
C PHE A 297 -21.68 4.80 9.35
N SER A 298 -22.35 3.90 8.65
CA SER A 298 -22.72 2.58 9.15
C SER A 298 -22.58 1.50 8.07
N TYR A 299 -22.94 0.28 8.45
CA TYR A 299 -22.95 -0.88 7.58
C TYR A 299 -24.36 -1.21 7.15
N LEU A 300 -24.59 -1.27 5.84
CA LEU A 300 -25.79 -1.85 5.25
C LEU A 300 -25.48 -3.27 4.79
N TYR A 301 -26.24 -4.23 5.28
CA TYR A 301 -26.16 -5.63 4.85
C TYR A 301 -27.28 -5.88 3.82
N ILE A 302 -26.91 -5.91 2.54
CA ILE A 302 -27.89 -5.87 1.44
C ILE A 302 -28.78 -7.12 1.38
N GLN A 303 -28.34 -8.22 2.01
CA GLN A 303 -29.04 -9.49 2.05
C GLN A 303 -30.01 -9.61 3.25
N ASP A 304 -30.02 -8.66 4.18
CA ASP A 304 -30.99 -8.65 5.28
C ASP A 304 -32.43 -8.56 4.75
N GLU A 305 -33.37 -9.23 5.41
CA GLU A 305 -34.80 -9.24 5.01
C GLU A 305 -35.40 -7.84 4.84
N ARG A 306 -34.96 -6.88 5.67
CA ARG A 306 -35.40 -5.48 5.60
C ARG A 306 -34.89 -4.75 4.35
N ASN A 307 -33.74 -5.15 3.81
CA ASN A 307 -33.05 -4.43 2.72
C ASN A 307 -33.36 -5.06 1.35
N ILE A 308 -33.56 -6.38 1.28
CA ILE A 308 -33.84 -7.06 0.00
C ILE A 308 -35.15 -6.61 -0.67
N ARG A 309 -36.10 -6.07 0.11
CA ARG A 309 -37.38 -5.52 -0.38
C ARG A 309 -37.41 -3.99 -0.46
N SER A 310 -36.31 -3.33 -0.13
CA SER A 310 -36.22 -1.87 -0.15
C SER A 310 -36.11 -1.36 -1.58
N ASP A 311 -36.91 -0.36 -1.93
CA ASP A 311 -36.85 0.40 -3.19
C ASP A 311 -36.00 1.67 -3.08
N LYS A 312 -35.47 1.95 -1.88
CA LYS A 312 -34.62 3.11 -1.60
C LYS A 312 -33.20 2.94 -2.17
N PRO A 313 -32.50 4.05 -2.49
CA PRO A 313 -31.07 3.99 -2.81
C PRO A 313 -30.26 3.43 -1.62
N LEU A 314 -29.06 2.92 -1.90
CA LEU A 314 -28.16 2.37 -0.88
C LEU A 314 -27.76 3.42 0.17
N SER A 315 -27.52 4.65 -0.26
CA SER A 315 -27.31 5.82 0.59
C SER A 315 -27.95 7.03 -0.11
N SER A 316 -28.69 7.83 0.64
CA SER A 316 -29.40 9.01 0.10
C SER A 316 -28.47 10.20 -0.19
N THR A 317 -27.21 10.13 0.25
CA THR A 317 -26.22 11.23 0.20
C THR A 317 -24.95 10.87 -0.59
N CYS A 318 -24.92 9.69 -1.22
CA CYS A 318 -23.80 9.18 -2.02
C CYS A 318 -23.76 9.80 -3.43
#